data_AF-A0AA39PHD4-F1
#
_entry.id   AF-A0AA39PHD4-F1
#
_cell.length_a   1.000
_cell.length_b   1.000
_cell.length_c   1.000
_cell.angle_alpha   90.00
_cell.angle_beta   90.00
_cell.angle_gamma   90.00
#
_symmetry.space_group_name_H-M   'P 1'
#
loop_
_entity.id
_entity.type
_entity.pdbx_description
1 polymer ?
#
loop_
_entity_poly.entity_id
_entity_poly.type
_entity_poly.pdbx_seq_one_letter_code
_entity_poly.pdbx_strand_id
1 'polypeptide(L)'
;MVYFRSSSLDVSESTPVYPTPSRYCQTVKKHGPTQFYSAPIDIHLLRRICACHVEGHDLSTFRVLGSVEEPINPEAWNWYNEEVGNRQCAIVDTFWQTGTTSIVVTPFPGPNEINPGSATVPVFGIDFVILDPISGKELEGNDVEGVLPLSTPWPSIARTHYRDYKHDVETYVMPYLGLFYTGDGAAHDEHIYIWIKGRMDDIINVSGHRLSTAKIESALVMHEGVVETAVIGTANELTSHAV
;
A
#
# COMPACT_ATOMS: atom_id res chain seq x y z
N MET A 1 -1.08 -21.19 18.05
CA MET A 1 -2.48 -21.48 17.66
C MET A 1 -2.89 -20.40 16.67
N VAL A 2 -3.07 -20.75 15.39
CA VAL A 2 -3.52 -19.79 14.36
C VAL A 2 -5.05 -19.82 14.38
N TYR A 3 -5.67 -18.71 14.75
CA TYR A 3 -7.13 -18.59 14.77
C TYR A 3 -7.60 -18.07 13.42
N PHE A 4 -8.22 -18.93 12.61
CA PHE A 4 -9.04 -18.47 11.50
C PHE A 4 -10.40 -18.01 12.04
N ARG A 5 -10.84 -16.82 11.65
CA ARG A 5 -12.14 -16.29 12.10
C ARG A 5 -13.26 -16.98 11.32
N SER A 6 -14.32 -17.34 12.04
CA SER A 6 -15.61 -17.65 11.40
C SER A 6 -16.24 -16.32 10.99
N SER A 7 -16.23 -16.04 9.69
CA SER A 7 -16.79 -14.82 9.10
C SER A 7 -17.33 -15.14 7.71
N SER A 8 -18.35 -14.42 7.28
CA SER A 8 -18.86 -14.51 5.91
C SER A 8 -17.94 -13.75 4.97
N LEU A 9 -17.54 -14.39 3.87
CA LEU A 9 -16.74 -13.79 2.80
C LEU A 9 -17.60 -13.68 1.54
N ASP A 10 -17.69 -12.49 0.96
CA ASP A 10 -18.33 -12.28 -0.32
C ASP A 10 -17.33 -12.56 -1.46
N VAL A 11 -17.74 -13.41 -2.40
CA VAL A 11 -16.97 -13.70 -3.61
C VAL A 11 -17.66 -13.01 -4.79
N SER A 12 -16.99 -12.02 -5.39
CA SER A 12 -17.49 -11.31 -6.56
C SER A 12 -16.86 -11.85 -7.84
N GLU A 13 -17.70 -12.24 -8.80
CA GLU A 13 -17.28 -12.60 -10.17
C GLU A 13 -17.40 -11.41 -11.15
N SER A 14 -18.00 -10.30 -10.72
CA SER A 14 -18.26 -9.14 -11.58
C SER A 14 -17.22 -8.05 -11.37
N THR A 15 -17.05 -7.18 -12.38
CA THR A 15 -16.24 -5.97 -12.26
C THR A 15 -16.97 -4.89 -11.44
N PRO A 16 -16.25 -3.88 -10.90
CA PRO A 16 -16.84 -2.78 -10.13
C PRO A 16 -17.95 -2.01 -10.85
N VAL A 17 -17.98 -2.08 -12.19
CA VAL A 17 -18.84 -1.25 -13.04
C VAL A 17 -19.88 -2.03 -13.84
N TYR A 18 -19.94 -3.35 -13.71
CA TYR A 18 -20.89 -4.18 -14.47
C TYR A 18 -22.06 -4.70 -13.59
N PRO A 19 -23.32 -4.62 -14.06
CA PRO A 19 -23.78 -4.03 -15.32
C PRO A 19 -23.82 -2.50 -15.31
N THR A 20 -23.70 -1.88 -14.12
CA THR A 20 -23.67 -0.43 -13.95
C THR A 20 -22.65 -0.06 -12.87
N PRO A 21 -22.16 1.19 -12.85
CA PRO A 21 -21.25 1.68 -11.81
C PRO A 21 -21.78 1.58 -10.36
N SER A 22 -23.08 1.40 -10.19
CA SER A 22 -23.70 1.17 -8.86
C SER A 22 -23.47 -0.24 -8.30
N ARG A 23 -22.71 -1.11 -8.98
CA ARG A 23 -22.58 -2.53 -8.62
C ARG A 23 -22.12 -2.73 -7.17
N TYR A 24 -21.13 -1.99 -6.70
CA TYR A 24 -20.71 -2.11 -5.30
C TYR A 24 -21.79 -1.67 -4.32
N CYS A 25 -22.46 -0.55 -4.57
CA CYS A 25 -23.56 -0.10 -3.72
C CYS A 25 -24.71 -1.12 -3.67
N GLN A 26 -24.99 -1.81 -4.77
CA GLN A 26 -25.95 -2.93 -4.80
C GLN A 26 -25.49 -4.12 -3.96
N THR A 27 -24.21 -4.48 -4.02
CA THR A 27 -23.62 -5.53 -3.17
C THR A 27 -23.76 -5.16 -1.70
N VAL A 28 -23.44 -3.92 -1.33
CA VAL A 28 -23.56 -3.43 0.05
C VAL A 28 -25.00 -3.54 0.54
N LYS A 29 -25.96 -3.05 -0.25
CA LYS A 29 -27.39 -3.13 0.08
C LYS A 29 -27.88 -4.57 0.24
N LYS A 30 -27.36 -5.50 -0.57
CA LYS A 30 -27.82 -6.89 -0.60
C LYS A 30 -27.22 -7.73 0.54
N HIS A 31 -25.95 -7.54 0.85
CA HIS A 31 -25.19 -8.41 1.74
C HIS A 31 -24.86 -7.77 3.09
N GLY A 32 -24.93 -6.45 3.21
CA GLY A 32 -24.58 -5.70 4.41
C GLY A 32 -23.15 -5.96 4.90
N PRO A 33 -22.12 -5.94 4.02
CA PRO A 33 -20.75 -6.17 4.43
C PRO A 33 -20.31 -5.12 5.45
N THR A 34 -19.51 -5.55 6.43
CA THR A 34 -18.98 -4.64 7.47
C THR A 34 -17.55 -4.18 7.22
N GLN A 35 -16.89 -4.78 6.22
CA GLN A 35 -15.51 -4.51 5.83
C GLN A 35 -15.45 -4.50 4.30
N PHE A 36 -14.72 -3.56 3.74
CA PHE A 36 -14.44 -3.49 2.30
C PHE A 36 -12.94 -3.38 2.08
N TYR A 37 -12.40 -4.15 1.13
CA TYR A 37 -10.96 -4.25 0.89
C TYR A 37 -10.71 -4.27 -0.62
N SER A 38 -9.97 -3.28 -1.12
CA SER A 38 -9.82 -3.03 -2.55
C SER A 38 -8.51 -2.28 -2.82
N ALA A 39 -8.03 -2.31 -4.06
CA ALA A 39 -6.81 -1.62 -4.46
C ALA A 39 -7.08 -0.14 -4.79
N PRO A 40 -6.09 0.77 -4.68
CA PRO A 40 -6.24 2.18 -5.04
C PRO A 40 -6.79 2.41 -6.45
N ILE A 41 -6.40 1.60 -7.43
CA ILE A 41 -6.92 1.72 -8.81
C ILE A 41 -8.45 1.61 -8.88
N ASP A 42 -9.04 0.68 -8.11
CA ASP A 42 -10.49 0.54 -8.03
C ASP A 42 -11.10 1.75 -7.29
N ILE A 43 -10.45 2.28 -6.27
CA ILE A 43 -10.88 3.49 -5.54
C ILE A 43 -10.88 4.70 -6.48
N HIS A 44 -9.86 4.86 -7.32
CA HIS A 44 -9.78 5.90 -8.35
C HIS A 44 -10.90 5.76 -9.39
N LEU A 45 -11.13 4.54 -9.87
CA LEU A 45 -12.22 4.24 -10.79
C LEU A 45 -13.58 4.60 -10.18
N LEU A 46 -13.80 4.23 -8.92
CA LEU A 46 -15.02 4.56 -8.19
C LEU A 46 -15.15 6.06 -7.94
N ARG A 47 -14.07 6.75 -7.59
CA ARG A 47 -14.10 8.21 -7.45
C ARG A 47 -14.59 8.89 -8.72
N ARG A 48 -14.13 8.43 -9.89
CA ARG A 48 -14.51 9.01 -11.18
C ARG A 48 -15.95 8.68 -11.60
N ILE A 49 -16.37 7.42 -11.43
CA ILE A 49 -17.64 6.93 -12.01
C ILE A 49 -18.77 6.89 -10.96
N CYS A 50 -18.41 6.77 -9.68
CA CYS A 50 -19.32 6.50 -8.57
C CYS A 50 -19.66 7.74 -7.75
N ALA A 51 -18.97 8.89 -7.87
CA ALA A 51 -19.36 10.10 -7.13
C ALA A 51 -20.85 10.47 -7.30
N CYS A 52 -21.42 10.24 -8.49
CA CYS A 52 -22.86 10.42 -8.75
C CYS A 52 -23.76 9.21 -8.44
N HIS A 53 -23.19 8.07 -8.06
CA HIS A 53 -23.90 6.81 -7.79
C HIS A 53 -23.78 6.31 -6.34
N VAL A 54 -22.86 6.87 -5.54
CA VAL A 54 -22.85 6.68 -4.07
C VAL A 54 -23.93 7.54 -3.43
N GLU A 55 -24.21 8.73 -3.99
CA GLU A 55 -25.33 9.58 -3.60
C GLU A 55 -26.65 8.79 -3.65
N GLY A 56 -27.22 8.50 -2.47
CA GLY A 56 -28.50 7.81 -2.32
C GLY A 56 -28.42 6.33 -1.92
N HIS A 57 -27.21 5.78 -1.73
CA HIS A 57 -27.04 4.43 -1.17
C HIS A 57 -26.62 4.46 0.29
N ASP A 58 -27.22 3.58 1.10
CA ASP A 58 -26.83 3.41 2.50
C ASP A 58 -25.60 2.49 2.59
N LEU A 59 -24.46 3.09 2.94
CA LEU A 59 -23.17 2.41 3.16
C LEU A 59 -22.82 2.29 4.65
N SER A 60 -23.77 2.56 5.55
CA SER A 60 -23.55 2.62 7.00
C SER A 60 -23.17 1.28 7.66
N THR A 61 -23.26 0.17 6.92
CA THR A 61 -22.83 -1.14 7.43
C THR A 61 -21.32 -1.24 7.57
N PHE A 62 -20.57 -0.44 6.80
CA PHE A 62 -19.11 -0.45 6.85
C PHE A 62 -18.59 0.08 8.19
N ARG A 63 -17.50 -0.56 8.65
CA ARG A 63 -16.75 -0.15 9.85
C ARG A 63 -15.26 0.00 9.55
N VAL A 64 -14.76 -0.78 8.58
CA VAL A 64 -13.36 -0.75 8.15
C VAL A 64 -13.31 -0.76 6.63
N LEU A 65 -12.55 0.17 6.09
CA LEU A 65 -12.23 0.27 4.67
C LEU A 65 -10.73 0.02 4.54
N GLY A 66 -10.30 -0.90 3.68
CA GLY A 66 -8.89 -1.16 3.48
C GLY A 66 -8.43 -0.92 2.06
N SER A 67 -7.16 -0.52 1.97
CA SER A 67 -6.38 -0.31 0.75
C SER A 67 -5.19 -1.28 0.75
N VAL A 68 -4.77 -1.73 -0.42
CA VAL A 68 -3.72 -2.74 -0.58
C VAL A 68 -2.96 -2.57 -1.90
N GLU A 69 -1.77 -3.17 -1.96
CA GLU A 69 -0.86 -3.27 -3.11
C GLU A 69 -0.06 -1.99 -3.37
N GLU A 70 -0.72 -0.85 -3.53
CA GLU A 70 -0.08 0.43 -3.84
C GLU A 70 -0.34 1.46 -2.73
N PRO A 71 0.61 2.39 -2.49
CA PRO A 71 0.36 3.50 -1.59
C PRO A 71 -0.84 4.33 -2.06
N ILE A 72 -1.86 4.46 -1.21
CA ILE A 72 -3.01 5.31 -1.52
C ILE A 72 -2.61 6.78 -1.38
N ASN A 73 -2.76 7.56 -2.44
CA ASN A 73 -2.47 8.99 -2.35
C ASN A 73 -3.47 9.70 -1.41
N PRO A 74 -3.09 10.84 -0.80
CA PRO A 74 -3.94 11.54 0.16
C PRO A 74 -5.32 11.95 -0.37
N GLU A 75 -5.42 12.27 -1.66
CA GLU A 75 -6.66 12.71 -2.28
C GLU A 75 -7.68 11.55 -2.41
N ALA A 76 -7.23 10.40 -2.92
CA ALA A 76 -8.03 9.18 -2.97
C ALA A 76 -8.40 8.69 -1.57
N TRP A 77 -7.47 8.79 -0.61
CA TRP A 77 -7.74 8.45 0.80
C TRP A 77 -8.85 9.32 1.39
N ASN A 78 -8.78 10.65 1.19
CA ASN A 78 -9.78 11.58 1.70
C ASN A 78 -11.15 11.31 1.08
N TRP A 79 -11.22 11.11 -0.23
CA TRP A 79 -12.46 10.73 -0.91
C TRP A 79 -13.03 9.42 -0.36
N TYR A 80 -12.18 8.41 -0.12
CA TYR A 80 -12.61 7.12 0.41
C TYR A 80 -13.15 7.24 1.84
N ASN A 81 -12.56 8.11 2.67
CA ASN A 81 -13.02 8.42 4.02
C ASN A 81 -14.37 9.13 4.02
N GLU A 82 -14.53 10.12 3.15
CA GLU A 82 -15.68 11.01 3.13
C GLU A 82 -16.88 10.35 2.44
N GLU A 83 -16.71 9.89 1.20
CA GLU A 83 -17.82 9.43 0.37
C GLU A 83 -18.23 7.98 0.67
N VAL A 84 -17.26 7.09 0.92
CA VAL A 84 -17.55 5.67 1.20
C VAL A 84 -17.67 5.41 2.70
N GLY A 85 -16.75 5.98 3.48
CA GLY A 85 -16.66 5.77 4.92
C GLY A 85 -17.58 6.66 5.75
N ASN A 86 -18.15 7.71 5.17
CA ASN A 86 -18.93 8.75 5.87
C ASN A 86 -18.21 9.31 7.12
N ARG A 87 -16.87 9.33 7.10
CA ARG A 87 -15.99 9.70 8.22
C ARG A 87 -16.24 8.89 9.50
N GLN A 88 -16.84 7.72 9.38
CA GLN A 88 -17.17 6.81 10.49
C GLN A 88 -16.40 5.50 10.42
N CYS A 89 -15.85 5.15 9.26
CA CYS A 89 -15.02 3.97 9.07
C CYS A 89 -13.56 4.25 9.41
N ALA A 90 -12.87 3.23 9.93
CA ALA A 90 -11.42 3.26 9.97
C ALA A 90 -10.85 2.87 8.60
N ILE A 91 -9.90 3.65 8.08
CA ILE A 91 -9.18 3.31 6.86
C ILE A 91 -7.87 2.61 7.22
N VAL A 92 -7.64 1.42 6.68
CA VAL A 92 -6.41 0.64 6.89
C VAL A 92 -5.66 0.52 5.56
N ASP A 93 -4.58 1.27 5.42
CA ASP A 93 -3.65 1.08 4.31
C ASP A 93 -2.69 -0.06 4.66
N THR A 94 -2.76 -1.16 3.92
CA THR A 94 -2.13 -2.43 4.30
C THR A 94 -0.99 -2.76 3.35
N PHE A 95 0.23 -2.75 3.88
CA PHE A 95 1.41 -3.15 3.13
C PHE A 95 1.77 -4.61 3.44
N TRP A 96 1.90 -5.39 2.36
CA TRP A 96 2.42 -6.75 2.35
C TRP A 96 2.73 -7.20 0.93
N GLN A 97 3.37 -8.36 0.81
CA GLN A 97 3.75 -8.93 -0.46
C GLN A 97 3.45 -10.44 -0.46
N THR A 98 3.45 -11.05 -1.64
CA THR A 98 3.36 -12.51 -1.78
C THR A 98 4.42 -13.23 -0.94
N GLY A 99 5.63 -12.66 -0.82
CA GLY A 99 6.70 -13.20 0.03
C GLY A 99 6.42 -13.11 1.54
N THR A 100 5.62 -12.14 1.98
CA THR A 100 5.24 -12.01 3.40
C THR A 100 3.99 -12.79 3.76
N THR A 101 3.13 -13.07 2.78
CA THR A 101 1.87 -13.85 2.81
C THR A 101 0.77 -13.32 3.75
N SER A 102 1.07 -12.32 4.58
CA SER A 102 0.11 -11.56 5.38
C SER A 102 0.54 -10.11 5.47
N ILE A 103 -0.41 -9.24 5.86
CA ILE A 103 -0.17 -7.84 6.23
C ILE A 103 1.02 -7.75 7.18
N VAL A 104 2.01 -6.90 6.87
CA VAL A 104 3.20 -6.67 7.70
C VAL A 104 3.23 -5.27 8.30
N VAL A 105 2.62 -4.28 7.64
CA VAL A 105 2.47 -2.91 8.14
C VAL A 105 1.04 -2.44 7.84
N THR A 106 0.36 -1.90 8.84
CA THR A 106 -1.01 -1.35 8.70
C THR A 106 -1.40 -0.49 9.89
N PRO A 107 -2.32 0.48 9.70
CA PRO A 107 -3.02 1.10 10.82
C PRO A 107 -3.81 0.09 11.64
N PHE A 108 -3.74 0.23 12.96
CA PHE A 108 -4.67 -0.41 13.89
C PHE A 108 -5.75 0.60 14.26
N PRO A 109 -7.02 0.37 13.86
CA PRO A 109 -8.12 1.24 14.25
C PRO A 109 -8.21 1.40 15.77
N GLY A 110 -8.16 2.63 16.26
CA GLY A 110 -8.25 2.96 17.68
C GLY A 110 -7.05 3.75 18.20
N PRO A 111 -5.92 3.10 18.55
CA PRO A 111 -4.82 3.75 19.24
C PRO A 111 -3.97 4.69 18.38
N ASN A 112 -4.03 4.57 17.05
CA ASN A 112 -3.14 5.29 16.13
C ASN A 112 -3.88 6.41 15.41
N GLU A 113 -3.20 7.54 15.21
CA GLU A 113 -3.60 8.53 14.23
C GLU A 113 -3.34 7.95 12.84
N ILE A 114 -4.28 8.13 11.91
CA ILE A 114 -4.18 7.54 10.56
C ILE A 114 -3.86 8.67 9.60
N ASN A 115 -2.59 8.77 9.22
CA ASN A 115 -2.12 9.76 8.27
C ASN A 115 -2.40 9.28 6.83
N PRO A 116 -3.05 10.09 5.98
CA PRO A 116 -3.32 9.72 4.59
C PRO A 116 -2.03 9.36 3.83
N GLY A 117 -1.98 8.13 3.29
CA GLY A 117 -0.83 7.60 2.56
C GLY A 117 0.28 6.97 3.42
N SER A 118 0.09 6.89 4.73
CA SER A 118 0.98 6.14 5.62
C SER A 118 0.40 4.77 5.96
N ALA A 119 1.24 3.73 5.88
CA ALA A 119 0.90 2.40 6.39
C ALA A 119 1.03 2.33 7.92
N THR A 120 1.55 3.38 8.56
CA THR A 120 1.69 3.59 10.01
C THR A 120 2.68 2.65 10.70
N VAL A 121 2.25 1.53 11.27
CA VAL A 121 3.06 0.73 12.20
C VAL A 121 3.13 -0.74 11.78
N PRO A 122 4.20 -1.47 12.15
CA PRO A 122 4.29 -2.90 11.88
C PRO A 122 3.22 -3.67 12.66
N VAL A 123 2.78 -4.80 12.09
CA VAL A 123 1.93 -5.73 12.84
C VAL A 123 2.75 -6.52 13.86
N PHE A 124 2.07 -7.22 14.76
CA PHE A 124 2.72 -8.01 15.81
C PHE A 124 3.69 -9.06 15.25
N GLY A 125 4.91 -9.07 15.81
CA GLY A 125 5.96 -10.01 15.42
C GLY A 125 6.66 -9.68 14.10
N ILE A 126 6.43 -8.47 13.56
CA ILE A 126 7.20 -7.89 12.47
C ILE A 126 8.13 -6.84 13.06
N ASP A 127 9.42 -7.05 12.89
CA ASP A 127 10.44 -6.05 13.12
C ASP A 127 11.01 -5.64 11.75
N PHE A 128 11.25 -4.36 11.56
CA PHE A 128 11.85 -3.81 10.36
C PHE A 128 12.99 -2.88 10.74
N VAL A 129 13.84 -2.58 9.78
CA VAL A 129 14.87 -1.54 9.88
C VAL A 129 14.80 -0.69 8.62
N ILE A 130 15.34 0.52 8.66
CA ILE A 130 15.55 1.33 7.45
C ILE A 130 17.04 1.30 7.16
N LEU A 131 17.43 0.84 5.96
CA LEU A 131 18.83 0.78 5.57
C LEU A 131 19.18 1.85 4.55
N ASP A 132 20.39 2.39 4.66
CA ASP A 132 20.99 3.14 3.57
C ASP A 132 21.28 2.17 2.39
N PRO A 133 20.73 2.42 1.19
CA PRO A 133 20.87 1.51 0.05
C PRO A 133 22.30 1.35 -0.47
N ILE A 134 23.23 2.27 -0.13
CA ILE A 134 24.60 2.25 -0.65
C ILE A 134 25.53 1.52 0.32
N SER A 135 25.49 1.87 1.60
CA SER A 135 26.34 1.32 2.64
C SER A 135 25.78 0.04 3.26
N GLY A 136 24.47 -0.21 3.12
CA GLY A 136 23.77 -1.32 3.77
C GLY A 136 23.70 -1.21 5.29
N LYS A 137 24.00 -0.02 5.84
CA LYS A 137 23.93 0.24 7.28
C LYS A 137 22.54 0.69 7.67
N GLU A 138 22.15 0.32 8.89
CA GLU A 138 20.92 0.81 9.50
C GLU A 138 20.98 2.33 9.71
N LEU A 139 19.91 3.00 9.32
CA LEU A 139 19.65 4.40 9.59
C LEU A 139 18.88 4.49 10.90
N GLU A 140 19.58 4.92 11.95
CA GLU A 140 19.00 5.09 13.28
C GLU A 140 18.26 6.44 13.40
N GLY A 141 17.19 6.46 14.19
CA GLY A 141 16.42 7.67 14.52
C GLY A 141 15.10 7.80 13.75
N ASN A 142 14.52 8.99 13.86
CA ASN A 142 13.30 9.39 13.16
C ASN A 142 13.67 10.28 11.95
N ASP A 143 12.73 10.46 11.02
CA ASP A 143 12.95 11.24 9.79
C ASP A 143 14.08 10.66 8.90
N VAL A 144 14.02 9.34 8.69
CA VAL A 144 14.98 8.59 7.85
C VAL A 144 14.27 7.95 6.66
N GLU A 145 14.91 7.93 5.49
CA GLU A 145 14.39 7.32 4.26
C GLU A 145 15.45 6.37 3.69
N GLY A 146 15.02 5.17 3.28
CA GLY A 146 15.92 4.13 2.79
C GLY A 146 15.18 2.89 2.31
N VAL A 147 15.87 1.76 2.36
CA VAL A 147 15.31 0.44 2.01
C VAL A 147 14.63 -0.16 3.23
N LEU A 148 13.50 -0.85 3.03
CA LEU A 148 12.72 -1.51 4.08
C LEU A 148 12.93 -3.04 4.11
N PRO A 149 13.98 -3.58 4.71
CA PRO A 149 14.01 -5.00 5.02
C PRO A 149 13.33 -5.31 6.37
N LEU A 150 12.92 -6.57 6.53
CA LEU A 150 12.37 -7.11 7.77
C LEU A 150 13.47 -7.90 8.52
N SER A 151 13.63 -7.64 9.81
CA SER A 151 14.83 -8.04 10.56
C SER A 151 14.70 -9.37 11.29
N THR A 152 13.47 -9.80 11.59
CA THR A 152 13.20 -11.09 12.23
C THR A 152 12.22 -11.92 11.40
N PRO A 153 12.40 -13.26 11.29
CA PRO A 153 11.41 -14.10 10.63
C PRO A 153 10.08 -14.13 11.40
N TRP A 154 8.97 -14.08 10.67
CA TRP A 154 7.62 -14.14 11.22
C TRP A 154 6.89 -15.43 10.80
N PRO A 155 5.76 -15.80 11.43
CA PRO A 155 5.12 -17.09 11.19
C PRO A 155 4.74 -17.34 9.72
N SER A 156 4.23 -16.31 9.03
CA SER A 156 3.66 -16.38 7.70
C SER A 156 4.67 -16.19 6.55
N ILE A 157 5.95 -15.90 6.82
CA ILE A 157 6.97 -15.72 5.77
C ILE A 157 6.98 -16.87 4.74
N ALA A 158 7.04 -16.56 3.44
CA ALA A 158 7.17 -17.58 2.41
C ALA A 158 8.41 -18.44 2.68
N ARG A 159 8.26 -19.77 2.59
CA ARG A 159 9.35 -20.69 2.97
C ARG A 159 10.35 -20.91 1.85
N THR A 160 9.86 -21.06 0.63
CA THR A 160 10.70 -21.20 -0.57
C THR A 160 9.87 -21.09 -1.84
N HIS A 161 10.48 -20.67 -2.94
CA HIS A 161 9.97 -20.90 -4.28
C HIS A 161 10.02 -22.39 -4.62
N TYR A 162 8.96 -22.88 -5.29
CA TYR A 162 8.84 -24.29 -5.61
C TYR A 162 10.02 -24.80 -6.45
N ARG A 163 10.82 -25.70 -5.86
CA ARG A 163 12.03 -26.28 -6.46
C ARG A 163 13.14 -25.26 -6.79
N ASP A 164 13.12 -24.07 -6.19
CA ASP A 164 14.12 -23.03 -6.44
C ASP A 164 14.49 -22.24 -5.19
N TYR A 165 15.04 -22.96 -4.19
CA TYR A 165 15.54 -22.33 -2.96
C TYR A 165 16.69 -21.35 -3.20
N LYS A 166 17.47 -21.57 -4.27
CA LYS A 166 18.59 -20.69 -4.62
C LYS A 166 18.08 -19.29 -4.94
N HIS A 167 17.00 -19.20 -5.72
CA HIS A 167 16.35 -17.93 -6.02
C HIS A 167 15.86 -17.19 -4.77
N ASP A 168 15.32 -17.89 -3.76
CA ASP A 168 14.93 -17.24 -2.50
C ASP A 168 16.09 -16.55 -1.79
N VAL A 169 17.22 -17.27 -1.70
CA VAL A 169 18.41 -16.75 -1.03
C VAL A 169 18.96 -15.54 -1.80
N GLU A 170 19.07 -15.65 -3.12
CA GLU A 170 19.55 -14.56 -3.98
C GLU A 170 18.65 -13.33 -3.95
N THR A 171 17.33 -13.52 -3.95
CA THR A 171 16.35 -12.43 -4.02
C THR A 171 16.11 -11.77 -2.67
N TYR A 172 15.90 -12.55 -1.60
CA TYR A 172 15.42 -12.02 -0.32
C TYR A 172 16.50 -11.90 0.76
N VAL A 173 17.59 -12.66 0.68
CA VAL A 173 18.57 -12.76 1.79
C VAL A 173 19.95 -12.18 1.43
N MET A 174 20.43 -12.44 0.22
CA MET A 174 21.74 -11.95 -0.23
C MET A 174 21.87 -10.42 -0.30
N PRO A 175 20.82 -9.64 -0.63
CA PRO A 175 20.95 -8.19 -0.68
C PRO A 175 21.40 -7.59 0.65
N TYR A 176 20.87 -8.11 1.77
CA TYR A 176 21.24 -7.70 3.12
C TYR A 176 21.27 -8.91 4.04
N LEU A 177 22.46 -9.46 4.27
CA LEU A 177 22.65 -10.68 5.05
C LEU A 177 22.02 -10.58 6.45
N GLY A 178 21.18 -11.57 6.77
CA GLY A 178 20.48 -11.64 8.06
C GLY A 178 19.13 -10.93 8.08
N LEU A 179 18.73 -10.29 6.99
CA LEU A 179 17.45 -9.60 6.86
C LEU A 179 16.66 -10.15 5.66
N PHE A 180 15.34 -9.95 5.66
CA PHE A 180 14.47 -10.22 4.52
C PHE A 180 14.28 -8.94 3.72
N TYR A 181 14.85 -8.87 2.52
CA TYR A 181 14.72 -7.75 1.60
C TYR A 181 13.34 -7.75 0.94
N THR A 182 12.56 -6.70 1.15
CA THR A 182 11.23 -6.56 0.53
C THR A 182 11.32 -6.10 -0.94
N GLY A 183 12.39 -5.39 -1.31
CA GLY A 183 12.42 -4.68 -2.60
C GLY A 183 11.78 -3.29 -2.56
N ASP A 184 11.27 -2.85 -1.41
CA ASP A 184 10.59 -1.56 -1.25
C ASP A 184 11.43 -0.54 -0.49
N GLY A 185 11.27 0.72 -0.88
CA GLY A 185 11.75 1.87 -0.12
C GLY A 185 10.71 2.29 0.91
N ALA A 186 11.16 2.75 2.07
CA ALA A 186 10.28 3.34 3.07
C ALA A 186 10.95 4.51 3.79
N ALA A 187 10.12 5.34 4.41
CA ALA A 187 10.56 6.35 5.33
C ALA A 187 9.88 6.22 6.70
N HIS A 188 10.62 6.59 7.73
CA HIS A 188 10.10 6.94 9.04
C HIS A 188 9.93 8.43 9.12
N ASP A 189 8.74 8.89 9.52
CA ASP A 189 8.57 10.27 9.93
C ASP A 189 8.96 10.50 11.41
N GLU A 190 8.80 11.74 11.87
CA GLU A 190 9.06 12.14 13.26
C GLU A 190 8.23 11.36 14.30
N HIS A 191 7.10 10.78 13.88
CA HIS A 191 6.18 9.99 14.69
C HIS A 191 6.39 8.47 14.54
N ILE A 192 7.46 8.06 13.84
CA ILE A 192 7.81 6.65 13.59
C ILE A 192 6.74 5.95 12.76
N TYR A 193 5.98 6.70 11.95
CA TYR A 193 5.07 6.10 10.98
C TYR A 193 5.81 5.75 9.71
N ILE A 194 5.44 4.61 9.15
CA ILE A 194 6.06 4.00 7.98
C ILE A 194 5.33 4.46 6.73
N TRP A 195 6.08 5.09 5.85
CA TRP A 195 5.64 5.56 4.54
C TRP A 195 6.29 4.71 3.46
N ILE A 196 5.51 3.87 2.80
CA ILE A 196 6.01 3.08 1.65
C ILE A 196 6.23 4.03 0.48
N LYS A 197 7.46 4.04 -0.07
CA LYS A 197 7.88 4.92 -1.17
C LYS A 197 7.84 4.23 -2.54
N GLY A 198 7.37 2.99 -2.56
CA GLY A 198 7.32 2.13 -3.73
C GLY A 198 8.59 1.30 -3.89
N ARG A 199 8.66 0.64 -5.04
CA ARG A 199 9.71 -0.28 -5.43
C ARG A 199 11.06 0.42 -5.55
N MET A 200 12.11 -0.19 -5.01
CA MET A 200 13.48 0.32 -5.13
C MET A 200 13.98 0.29 -6.58
N ASP A 201 13.46 -0.63 -7.40
CA ASP A 201 13.70 -0.71 -8.84
C ASP A 201 13.00 0.40 -9.64
N ASP A 202 12.00 1.07 -9.06
CA ASP A 202 11.29 2.21 -9.68
C ASP A 202 11.87 3.57 -9.26
N ILE A 203 13.02 3.60 -8.58
CA ILE A 203 13.69 4.87 -8.25
C ILE A 203 14.45 5.41 -9.47
N ILE A 204 14.06 6.59 -9.93
CA ILE A 204 14.67 7.28 -11.06
C ILE A 204 15.78 8.19 -10.55
N ASN A 205 16.96 8.14 -11.17
CA ASN A 205 18.06 9.07 -10.88
C ASN A 205 18.14 10.17 -11.94
N VAL A 206 17.69 11.38 -11.58
CA VAL A 206 17.73 12.56 -12.46
C VAL A 206 18.78 13.52 -11.92
N SER A 207 19.87 13.71 -12.67
CA SER A 207 20.95 14.64 -12.33
C SER A 207 21.55 14.40 -10.94
N GLY A 208 21.60 13.14 -10.48
CA GLY A 208 22.11 12.76 -9.16
C GLY A 208 21.05 12.75 -8.05
N HIS A 209 19.83 13.22 -8.31
CA HIS A 209 18.72 13.16 -7.36
C HIS A 209 17.94 11.86 -7.53
N ARG A 210 17.78 11.11 -6.44
CA ARG A 210 16.93 9.92 -6.40
C ARG A 210 15.49 10.35 -6.20
N LEU A 211 14.66 10.10 -7.20
CA LEU A 211 13.25 10.44 -7.21
C LEU A 211 12.43 9.15 -7.21
N SER A 212 11.51 9.04 -6.26
CA SER A 212 10.48 8.00 -6.25
C SER A 212 9.40 8.35 -7.28
N THR A 213 9.05 7.40 -8.16
CA THR A 213 7.93 7.52 -9.10
C THR A 213 6.64 7.83 -8.37
N ALA A 214 6.35 7.14 -7.26
CA ALA A 214 5.16 7.34 -6.45
C ALA A 214 5.02 8.78 -5.92
N LYS A 215 6.13 9.45 -5.56
CA LYS A 215 6.10 10.88 -5.17
C LYS A 215 5.70 11.78 -6.34
N ILE A 216 6.22 11.51 -7.54
CA ILE A 216 5.92 12.30 -8.75
C ILE A 216 4.47 12.06 -9.19
N GLU A 217 4.01 10.80 -9.19
CA GLU A 217 2.63 10.41 -9.52
C GLU A 217 1.64 11.07 -8.56
N SER A 218 1.90 11.00 -7.26
CA SER A 218 1.08 11.68 -6.25
C SER A 218 1.00 13.19 -6.48
N ALA A 219 2.10 13.81 -6.95
CA ALA A 219 2.13 15.23 -7.27
C ALA A 219 1.33 15.58 -8.52
N LEU A 220 1.38 14.74 -9.56
CA LEU A 220 0.67 14.96 -10.82
C LEU A 220 -0.84 14.73 -10.69
N VAL A 221 -1.28 13.75 -9.89
CA VAL A 221 -2.70 13.46 -9.63
C VAL A 221 -3.42 14.62 -8.94
N MET A 222 -2.71 15.49 -8.22
CA MET A 222 -3.31 16.70 -7.62
C MET A 222 -3.88 17.71 -8.64
N HIS A 223 -3.53 17.60 -9.92
CA HIS A 223 -4.08 18.47 -10.96
C HIS A 223 -5.48 17.98 -11.38
N GLU A 224 -6.51 18.84 -11.31
CA GLU A 224 -7.93 18.48 -11.52
C GLU A 224 -8.23 17.72 -12.83
N GLY A 225 -7.43 17.93 -13.88
CA GLY A 225 -7.57 17.24 -15.17
C GLY A 225 -6.95 15.83 -15.24
N VAL A 226 -6.27 15.38 -14.19
CA VAL A 226 -5.50 14.13 -14.17
C VAL A 226 -6.26 13.08 -13.34
N VAL A 227 -6.52 11.92 -13.95
CA VAL A 227 -7.26 10.82 -13.30
C VAL A 227 -6.31 9.82 -12.67
N GLU A 228 -5.28 9.44 -13.43
CA GLU A 228 -4.26 8.46 -13.08
C GLU A 228 -2.95 8.89 -13.74
N THR A 229 -1.84 8.48 -13.14
CA THR A 229 -0.51 8.77 -13.65
C THR A 229 0.38 7.58 -13.44
N ALA A 230 1.22 7.30 -14.42
CA ALA A 230 2.33 6.38 -14.29
C ALA A 230 3.59 7.12 -14.74
N VAL A 231 4.62 7.08 -13.92
CA VAL A 231 5.90 7.74 -14.17
C VAL A 231 6.96 6.67 -14.39
N ILE A 232 7.72 6.79 -15.47
CA ILE A 232 8.80 5.86 -15.80
C ILE A 232 10.11 6.62 -16.03
N GLY A 233 11.22 6.02 -15.61
CA GLY A 233 12.55 6.52 -15.96
C GLY A 233 12.96 6.04 -17.34
N THR A 234 13.49 6.92 -18.17
CA THR A 234 14.12 6.56 -19.45
C THR A 234 15.57 7.01 -19.48
N ALA A 235 16.44 6.28 -20.19
CA ALA A 235 17.87 6.63 -20.25
C ALA A 235 18.07 7.99 -20.94
N ASN A 236 18.88 8.86 -20.33
CA ASN A 236 19.22 10.18 -20.87
C ASN A 236 20.70 10.49 -20.67
N GLU A 237 21.39 10.92 -21.72
CA GLU A 237 22.84 11.17 -21.68
C GLU A 237 23.26 12.33 -20.75
N LEU A 238 22.40 13.34 -20.57
CA LEU A 238 22.71 14.52 -19.76
C LEU A 238 22.37 14.30 -18.29
N THR A 239 21.24 13.67 -18.00
CA THR A 239 20.67 13.60 -16.65
C THR A 239 20.75 12.20 -16.03
N SER A 240 21.42 11.24 -16.68
CA SER A 240 21.33 9.79 -16.42
C SER A 240 19.95 9.22 -16.75
N HIS A 241 18.89 9.74 -16.13
CA HIS A 241 17.51 9.42 -16.49
C HIS A 241 16.69 10.69 -16.78
N ALA A 242 15.73 10.57 -17.68
CA ALA A 242 14.64 11.52 -17.85
C ALA A 242 13.34 10.90 -17.33
N VAL A 243 12.45 11.76 -16.82
CA VAL A 243 11.10 11.46 -16.34
C VAL A 243 10.11 11.89 -17.41
#